data_AF-A0A847NVB1-F1
#
_entry.id   AF-A0A847NVB1-F1
#
_cell.length_a   1.000
_cell.length_b   1.000
_cell.length_c   1.000
_cell.angle_alpha   90.00
_cell.angle_beta   90.00
_cell.angle_gamma   90.00
#
_symmetry.space_group_name_H-M   'P 1'
#
loop_
_entity.id
_entity.type
_entity.pdbx_description
1 polymer ?
#
loop_
_entity_poly.entity_id
_entity_poly.type
_entity_poly.pdbx_seq_one_letter_code
_entity_poly.pdbx_strand_id
1 'polypeptide(L)'
;MNIKKIYGIKLTNSTIYRYMNILNISSIIRKKKNKYSKVKHHKIPNLIKRDFNAIHPNQKWSIDITYIHTNSGVEYLCAIKDMYDKSIVSYNQSKFMDNNLFYQL
;
A
#
# COMPACT_ATOMS: atom_id res chain seq x y z
N MET A 1 7.56 19.59 25.14
CA MET A 1 8.64 20.30 24.42
C MET A 1 9.97 19.99 25.09
N ASN A 2 10.95 19.46 24.36
CA ASN A 2 12.19 18.88 24.94
C ASN A 2 13.14 19.87 25.64
N ILE A 3 12.85 21.17 25.62
CA ILE A 3 13.72 22.21 26.22
C ILE A 3 13.95 21.98 27.73
N LYS A 4 12.91 21.59 28.49
CA LYS A 4 13.05 21.31 29.92
C LYS A 4 13.98 20.12 30.20
N LYS A 5 14.00 19.13 29.30
CA LYS A 5 14.83 17.93 29.43
C LYS A 5 16.29 18.18 29.03
N ILE A 6 16.51 19.06 28.04
CA ILE A 6 17.86 19.33 27.50
C ILE A 6 18.58 20.43 28.29
N TYR A 7 17.88 21.50 28.66
CA TYR A 7 18.49 22.69 29.28
C TYR A 7 18.12 22.88 30.76
N GLY A 8 17.28 22.01 31.34
CA GLY A 8 16.85 22.12 32.74
C GLY A 8 15.90 23.30 33.04
N ILE A 9 15.53 24.09 32.02
CA ILE A 9 14.73 25.31 32.20
C ILE A 9 13.23 24.96 32.26
N LYS A 10 12.56 25.37 33.33
CA LYS A 10 11.11 25.20 33.51
C LYS A 10 10.37 26.48 33.05
N LEU A 11 9.93 26.49 31.79
CA LEU A 11 9.13 27.58 31.22
C LEU A 11 7.67 27.15 31.03
N THR A 12 6.76 28.12 31.06
CA THR A 12 5.36 27.91 30.68
C THR A 12 5.22 27.93 29.16
N ASN A 13 4.17 27.29 28.64
CA ASN A 13 3.88 27.28 27.20
C ASN A 13 3.68 28.71 26.64
N SER A 14 3.07 29.61 27.41
CA SER A 14 2.87 31.01 27.01
C SER A 14 4.18 31.77 26.86
N THR A 15 5.14 31.56 27.78
CA THR A 15 6.47 32.18 27.69
C THR A 15 7.24 31.66 26.48
N ILE A 16 7.17 30.37 26.21
CA ILE A 16 7.77 29.74 25.02
C ILE A 16 7.18 30.34 23.75
N TYR A 17 5.85 30.40 23.65
CA TYR A 17 5.16 30.96 22.47
C TYR A 17 5.54 32.43 22.23
N ARG A 18 5.62 33.23 23.29
CA ARG A 18 6.10 34.63 23.21
C ARG A 18 7.51 34.72 22.63
N TYR A 19 8.44 33.90 23.11
CA TYR A 19 9.81 33.90 22.57
C TYR A 19 9.88 33.39 21.13
N MET A 20 9.10 32.38 20.77
CA MET A 20 8.99 31.91 19.39
C MET A 20 8.54 33.04 18.45
N ASN A 21 7.57 33.86 18.88
CA ASN A 21 7.13 35.02 18.10
C ASN A 21 8.21 36.12 18.01
N ILE A 22 8.86 36.47 19.13
CA ILE A 22 9.92 37.50 19.14
C ILE A 22 11.08 37.10 18.21
N LEU A 23 11.45 35.81 18.21
CA LEU A 23 12.56 35.29 17.43
C LEU A 23 12.15 34.85 16.01
N ASN A 24 10.88 35.01 15.63
CA ASN A 24 10.31 34.49 14.36
C ASN A 24 10.60 33.00 14.11
N ILE A 25 10.63 32.19 15.18
CA ILE A 25 10.86 30.75 15.11
C ILE A 25 9.51 30.05 15.04
N SER A 26 9.33 29.23 14.01
CA SER A 26 8.15 28.37 13.85
C SER A 26 8.55 26.89 13.84
N SER A 27 7.59 26.02 14.18
CA SER A 27 7.81 24.57 14.11
C SER A 27 7.99 24.13 12.66
N ILE A 28 8.97 23.28 12.40
CA ILE A 28 9.12 22.62 11.10
C ILE A 28 8.03 21.54 10.99
N ILE A 29 6.89 21.92 10.41
CA ILE A 29 5.77 21.01 10.21
C ILE A 29 5.93 20.35 8.83
N ARG A 30 5.81 19.01 8.76
CA ARG A 30 5.75 18.29 7.49
C ARG A 30 4.55 18.80 6.69
N LYS A 31 4.78 19.36 5.50
CA LYS A 31 3.69 19.76 4.59
C LYS A 31 2.79 18.54 4.34
N LYS A 32 1.48 18.72 4.54
CA LYS A 32 0.48 17.71 4.19
C LYS A 32 0.59 17.44 2.69
N LYS A 33 0.75 16.18 2.29
CA LYS A 33 0.76 15.82 0.86
C LYS A 33 -0.55 16.30 0.23
N ASN A 34 -0.46 16.91 -0.95
CA ASN A 34 -1.63 17.32 -1.72
C ASN A 34 -2.56 16.12 -1.90
N LYS A 35 -3.87 16.31 -1.67
CA LYS A 35 -4.86 15.31 -2.09
C LYS A 35 -4.83 15.32 -3.61
N TYR A 36 -4.33 14.25 -4.24
CA TYR A 36 -4.49 14.06 -5.68
C TYR A 36 -5.98 14.19 -6.02
N SER A 37 -6.29 14.89 -7.11
CA SER A 37 -7.65 14.89 -7.65
C SER A 37 -8.07 13.44 -7.88
N LYS A 38 -9.25 13.06 -7.38
CA LYS A 38 -9.82 11.75 -7.72
C LYS A 38 -10.07 11.76 -9.22
N VAL A 39 -9.14 11.20 -9.99
CA VAL A 39 -9.38 10.90 -11.40
C VAL A 39 -10.67 10.07 -11.44
N LYS A 40 -11.61 10.42 -12.33
CA LYS A 40 -12.81 9.59 -12.52
C LYS A 40 -12.33 8.20 -12.91
N HIS A 41 -12.49 7.23 -12.01
CA HIS A 41 -12.20 5.84 -12.31
C HIS A 41 -13.02 5.45 -13.54
N HIS A 42 -12.39 4.74 -14.48
CA HIS A 42 -13.12 4.08 -15.55
C HIS A 42 -14.22 3.22 -14.89
N LYS A 43 -15.48 3.39 -15.32
CA LYS A 43 -16.60 2.55 -14.89
C LYS A 43 -16.42 1.17 -15.53
N ILE A 44 -15.53 0.36 -14.97
CA ILE A 44 -15.38 -1.03 -15.35
C ILE A 44 -16.56 -1.77 -14.70
N PRO A 45 -17.42 -2.46 -15.46
CA PRO A 45 -18.54 -3.20 -14.90
C PRO A 45 -18.03 -4.32 -14.00
N ASN A 46 -18.56 -4.41 -12.78
CA ASN A 46 -18.26 -5.52 -11.87
C ASN A 46 -19.10 -6.74 -12.27
N LEU A 47 -18.59 -7.54 -13.20
CA LEU A 47 -19.29 -8.69 -13.78
C LEU A 47 -19.68 -9.73 -12.72
N ILE A 48 -18.84 -9.95 -11.71
CA ILE A 48 -19.06 -10.94 -10.67
C ILE A 48 -19.81 -10.39 -9.45
N LYS A 49 -20.13 -9.09 -9.39
CA LYS A 49 -20.84 -8.44 -8.27
C LYS A 49 -20.26 -8.75 -6.88
N ARG A 50 -18.95 -8.98 -6.77
CA ARG A 50 -18.25 -9.45 -5.54
C ARG A 50 -18.69 -10.83 -5.04
N ASP A 51 -19.32 -11.64 -5.87
CA ASP A 51 -19.60 -13.03 -5.56
C ASP A 51 -18.39 -13.90 -5.97
N PHE A 52 -17.59 -14.25 -4.96
CA PHE A 52 -16.39 -15.08 -5.09
C PHE A 52 -16.64 -16.57 -4.82
N ASN A 53 -17.90 -16.98 -4.60
CA ASN A 53 -18.23 -18.38 -4.38
C ASN A 53 -18.52 -19.07 -5.73
N ALA A 54 -18.00 -20.27 -5.92
CA ALA A 54 -18.30 -21.14 -7.06
C ALA A 54 -19.00 -22.41 -6.57
N ILE A 55 -19.91 -22.95 -7.36
CA ILE A 55 -20.70 -24.17 -7.02
C ILE A 55 -20.01 -25.41 -7.60
N HIS A 56 -19.26 -25.24 -8.69
CA HIS A 56 -18.50 -26.29 -9.35
C HIS A 56 -17.08 -25.81 -9.70
N PRO A 57 -16.12 -26.72 -9.91
CA PRO A 57 -14.78 -26.38 -10.41
C PRO A 57 -14.83 -25.59 -11.72
N ASN A 58 -13.80 -24.76 -11.95
CA ASN A 58 -13.59 -24.00 -13.19
C ASN A 58 -14.69 -23.00 -13.57
N GLN A 59 -15.55 -22.61 -12.63
CA GLN A 59 -16.57 -21.57 -12.88
C GLN A 59 -16.04 -20.16 -12.71
N LYS A 60 -15.12 -19.97 -11.75
CA LYS A 60 -14.54 -18.68 -11.39
C LYS A 60 -13.09 -18.89 -10.99
N TRP A 61 -12.19 -18.17 -11.65
CA TRP A 61 -10.78 -18.14 -11.28
C TRP A 61 -10.41 -16.74 -10.76
N SER A 62 -9.54 -16.69 -9.75
CA SER A 62 -8.80 -15.47 -9.43
C SER A 62 -7.35 -15.62 -9.78
N ILE A 63 -6.74 -14.50 -10.11
CA ILE A 63 -5.30 -14.39 -10.25
C ILE A 63 -4.83 -13.51 -9.10
N ASP A 64 -3.79 -13.96 -8.40
CA ASP A 64 -3.10 -13.14 -7.41
C ASP A 64 -1.60 -13.11 -7.70
N ILE A 65 -0.98 -11.96 -7.46
CA ILE A 65 0.45 -11.75 -7.67
C ILE A 65 1.05 -11.38 -6.33
N THR A 66 2.01 -12.17 -5.89
CA THR A 66 2.75 -11.94 -4.65
C THR A 66 4.24 -11.88 -4.94
N TYR A 67 4.96 -11.09 -4.14
CA TYR A 67 6.42 -11.01 -4.19
C TYR A 67 7.02 -11.94 -3.12
N ILE A 68 8.04 -12.69 -3.52
CA ILE A 68 8.79 -13.61 -2.68
C ILE A 68 10.20 -13.05 -2.52
N HIS A 69 10.62 -12.85 -1.27
CA HIS A 69 11.99 -12.43 -0.97
C HIS A 69 12.90 -13.65 -0.93
N THR A 70 13.95 -13.61 -1.76
CA THR A 70 14.99 -14.66 -1.83
C THR A 70 16.37 -14.04 -1.56
N ASN A 71 17.38 -14.88 -1.36
CA ASN A 71 18.77 -14.42 -1.19
C ASN A 71 19.31 -13.72 -2.45
N SER A 72 18.71 -13.96 -3.61
CA SER A 72 19.11 -13.38 -4.90
C SER A 72 18.29 -12.16 -5.30
N GLY A 73 17.34 -11.72 -4.46
CA GLY A 73 16.46 -10.59 -4.72
C GLY A 73 14.97 -10.94 -4.59
N VAL A 74 14.12 -10.08 -5.14
CA VAL A 74 12.67 -10.27 -5.15
C VAL A 74 12.26 -11.01 -6.42
N GLU A 75 11.47 -12.06 -6.27
CA GLU A 75 10.80 -12.75 -7.38
C GLU A 75 9.30 -12.55 -7.27
N TYR A 76 8.63 -12.46 -8.41
CA TYR A 76 7.19 -12.30 -8.51
C TYR A 76 6.58 -13.65 -8.85
N LEU A 77 5.63 -14.10 -8.04
CA LEU A 77 4.81 -15.28 -8.28
C LEU A 77 3.41 -14.83 -8.69
N CYS A 78 2.94 -15.31 -9.83
CA CYS A 78 1.57 -15.15 -10.30
C CYS A 78 0.90 -16.52 -10.28
N ALA A 79 -0.26 -16.64 -9.63
CA ALA A 79 -0.98 -17.91 -9.52
C ALA A 79 -2.46 -17.76 -9.89
N ILE A 80 -2.96 -18.72 -10.67
CA ILE A 80 -4.38 -18.91 -10.95
C ILE A 80 -4.95 -19.84 -9.88
N LYS A 81 -5.99 -19.38 -9.20
CA LYS A 81 -6.67 -20.10 -8.13
C LYS A 81 -8.12 -20.37 -8.50
N ASP A 82 -8.56 -21.62 -8.36
CA ASP A 82 -9.97 -21.99 -8.49
C ASP A 82 -10.75 -21.50 -7.26
N MET A 83 -11.86 -20.81 -7.49
CA MET A 83 -12.72 -20.32 -6.41
C MET A 83 -13.59 -21.39 -5.78
N TYR A 84 -13.74 -22.56 -6.40
CA TYR A 84 -14.52 -23.66 -5.85
C TYR A 84 -13.81 -24.30 -4.65
N ASP A 85 -12.65 -24.91 -4.86
CA ASP A 85 -11.90 -25.69 -3.86
C ASP A 85 -10.66 -24.97 -3.34
N LYS A 86 -10.36 -23.78 -3.85
CA LYS A 86 -9.17 -22.97 -3.51
C LYS A 86 -7.85 -23.61 -3.98
N SER A 87 -7.90 -24.59 -4.89
CA SER A 87 -6.72 -25.18 -5.50
C SER A 87 -6.00 -24.19 -6.43
N ILE A 88 -4.69 -24.39 -6.60
CA ILE A 88 -3.89 -23.66 -7.58
C ILE A 88 -3.93 -24.43 -8.90
N VAL A 89 -4.46 -23.80 -9.94
CA VAL A 89 -4.63 -24.40 -11.28
C VAL A 89 -3.32 -24.30 -12.07
N SER A 90 -2.67 -23.14 -12.00
CA SER A 90 -1.43 -22.82 -12.72
C SER A 90 -0.69 -21.72 -11.97
N TYR A 91 0.64 -21.68 -12.10
CA TYR A 91 1.45 -20.59 -11.57
C TYR A 91 2.66 -20.34 -12.47
N ASN A 92 3.14 -19.10 -12.44
CA ASN A 92 4.35 -18.67 -13.12
C ASN A 92 5.14 -17.73 -12.21
N GLN A 93 6.46 -17.73 -12.36
CA GLN A 93 7.35 -16.87 -11.59
C GLN A 93 8.35 -16.15 -12.49
N SER A 94 8.65 -14.90 -12.16
CA SER A 94 9.60 -14.08 -12.91
C SER A 94 10.29 -13.08 -11.98
N LYS A 95 11.49 -12.64 -12.37
CA LYS A 95 12.17 -11.52 -11.70
C LYS A 95 11.53 -10.17 -12.01
N PHE A 96 10.67 -10.11 -13.02
CA PHE A 96 10.04 -8.88 -13.49
C PHE A 96 8.52 -8.98 -13.43
N MET A 97 7.89 -7.92 -12.94
CA MET A 97 6.44 -7.76 -12.99
C MET A 97 6.05 -7.14 -14.34
N ASP A 98 5.91 -7.97 -15.36
CA ASP A 98 5.54 -7.60 -16.73
C ASP A 98 4.36 -8.45 -17.24
N ASN A 99 3.91 -8.19 -18.48
CA ASN A 99 2.80 -8.94 -19.04
C ASN A 99 3.15 -10.42 -19.32
N ASN A 100 4.44 -10.74 -19.48
CA ASN A 100 4.89 -12.11 -19.77
C ASN A 100 4.62 -13.03 -18.57
N LEU A 101 4.69 -12.48 -17.35
CA LEU A 101 4.29 -13.19 -16.13
C LEU A 101 2.86 -13.76 -16.22
N PHE A 102 1.95 -13.11 -16.96
CA PHE A 102 0.57 -13.53 -17.11
C PHE A 102 0.31 -14.37 -18.36
N TYR A 103 0.93 -14.02 -19.49
CA TYR A 103 0.62 -14.67 -20.78
C TYR A 103 1.06 -16.13 -20.89
N GLN A 104 1.88 -16.60 -19.95
CA GLN A 104 2.43 -17.95 -19.92
C GLN A 104 1.67 -18.91 -18.98
N LEU A 105 0.54 -18.48 -18.42
CA LEU A 105 -0.28 -19.25 -17.46
C LEU A 105 -1.34 -20.13 -18.11
#